data_AF-A0A1Z5KZK5-F1
#
_entry.id   AF-A0A1Z5KZK5-F1
#
_cell.length_a   1.000
_cell.length_b   1.000
_cell.length_c   1.000
_cell.angle_alpha   90.00
_cell.angle_beta   90.00
_cell.angle_gamma   90.00
#
_symmetry.space_group_name_H-M   'P 1'
#
loop_
_entity.id
_entity.type
_entity.pdbx_description
1 polymer ?
#
loop_
_entity_poly.entity_id
_entity_poly.type
_entity_poly.pdbx_seq_one_letter_code
_entity_poly.pdbx_strand_id
1 'polypeptide(L)'
;MNPFGFDKSGKARRDAALTVTHGIQGMWHKEFTLEFSRDRKSMSSYCTPLMGGAKSLSPGPKMFVKGAPEGVLDRCTHCRIGERKFTMTTALKNRILDLTRQYGTGRDTLRCLALATLDAPPKPDDMDLGDSTKFASYETNLTFVGVVGMLDPPRKEVYDSIQRCRAAGIRVIVITGDNKGTAEAICRRIGIFGEDCRRIGIFGEDEDTTGMSYSGREFDDLPVEEQRRAVQRARLFSRVEPAHKSKIVEFLQADGEISA
;
A
#
# COMPACT_ATOMS: atom_id res chain seq x y z
N MET A 1 -15.23 6.69 12.02
CA MET A 1 -14.55 7.36 13.15
C MET A 1 -14.95 8.83 13.21
N ASN A 2 -15.05 9.42 14.41
CA ASN A 2 -15.33 10.84 14.64
C ASN A 2 -14.51 11.34 15.85
N PRO A 3 -13.17 11.46 15.70
CA PRO A 3 -12.29 11.71 16.83
C PRO A 3 -12.49 13.10 17.47
N PHE A 4 -13.10 14.04 16.73
CA PHE A 4 -13.35 15.41 17.18
C PHE A 4 -14.78 15.64 17.69
N GLY A 5 -15.61 14.59 17.77
CA GLY A 5 -16.97 14.70 18.30
C GLY A 5 -17.91 15.59 17.47
N PHE A 6 -17.64 15.78 16.17
CA PHE A 6 -18.52 16.59 15.30
C PHE A 6 -19.94 16.00 15.24
N ASP A 7 -20.96 16.84 15.40
CA ASP A 7 -22.34 16.36 15.42
C ASP A 7 -22.76 15.77 14.07
N LYS A 8 -23.36 14.58 14.12
CA LYS A 8 -23.88 13.81 12.99
C LYS A 8 -25.40 13.62 13.05
N SER A 9 -26.05 14.10 14.10
CA SER A 9 -27.48 13.93 14.31
C SER A 9 -28.30 14.54 13.16
N GLY A 10 -29.36 13.86 12.73
CA GLY A 10 -30.28 14.35 11.68
C GLY A 10 -29.72 14.45 10.25
N LYS A 11 -28.46 14.05 10.00
CA LYS A 11 -27.82 14.15 8.68
C LYS A 11 -28.11 12.94 7.79
N ALA A 12 -28.27 13.18 6.49
CA ALA A 12 -28.30 12.11 5.49
C ALA A 12 -26.99 11.30 5.51
N ARG A 13 -27.04 10.03 5.07
CA ARG A 13 -25.89 9.10 5.11
C ARG A 13 -24.60 9.69 4.51
N ARG A 14 -24.71 10.42 3.40
CA ARG A 14 -23.58 11.09 2.73
C ARG A 14 -22.99 12.19 3.60
N ASP A 15 -23.82 13.07 4.16
CA ASP A 15 -23.36 14.21 4.96
C ASP A 15 -22.82 13.78 6.32
N ALA A 16 -23.38 12.72 6.91
CA ALA A 16 -22.85 12.08 8.10
C ALA A 16 -21.45 11.47 7.87
N ALA A 17 -21.18 10.98 6.65
CA ALA A 17 -19.86 10.49 6.25
C ALA A 17 -18.86 11.64 6.03
N LEU A 18 -19.31 12.76 5.45
CA LEU A 18 -18.47 13.94 5.16
C LEU A 18 -18.26 14.88 6.35
N THR A 19 -19.05 14.75 7.41
CA THR A 19 -19.03 15.66 8.57
C THR A 19 -17.62 15.85 9.16
N VAL A 20 -16.83 14.77 9.28
CA VAL A 20 -15.46 14.87 9.81
C VAL A 20 -14.54 15.60 8.84
N THR A 21 -14.70 15.36 7.54
CA THR A 21 -13.94 16.04 6.48
C THR A 21 -14.21 17.54 6.49
N HIS A 22 -15.48 17.95 6.55
CA HIS A 22 -15.86 19.36 6.61
C HIS A 22 -15.32 20.03 7.88
N GLY A 23 -15.39 19.34 9.02
CA GLY A 23 -14.80 19.83 10.27
C GLY A 23 -13.29 20.05 10.14
N ILE A 24 -12.56 19.10 9.54
CA ILE A 24 -11.10 19.23 9.30
C ILE A 24 -10.78 20.37 8.33
N GLN A 25 -11.59 20.56 7.28
CA GLN A 25 -11.44 21.69 6.34
C GLN A 25 -11.69 23.04 7.01
N GLY A 26 -12.51 23.09 8.05
CA GLY A 26 -12.66 24.28 8.91
C GLY A 26 -11.49 24.53 9.86
N MET A 27 -10.63 23.53 10.09
CA MET A 27 -9.46 23.64 10.98
C MET A 27 -8.15 23.90 10.21
N TRP A 28 -8.05 23.43 8.97
CA TRP A 28 -6.85 23.50 8.14
C TRP A 28 -7.18 23.94 6.73
N HIS A 29 -6.45 24.93 6.23
CA HIS A 29 -6.43 25.29 4.81
C HIS A 29 -5.35 24.48 4.10
N LYS A 30 -5.71 23.79 3.01
CA LYS A 30 -4.77 23.00 2.22
C LYS A 30 -4.22 23.86 1.09
N GLU A 31 -2.94 24.22 1.17
CA GLU A 31 -2.27 25.06 0.16
C GLU A 31 -2.03 24.27 -1.13
N PHE A 32 -1.31 23.15 -1.03
CA PHE A 32 -0.99 22.29 -2.17
C PHE A 32 -0.74 20.84 -1.72
N THR A 33 -0.56 19.96 -2.70
CA THR A 33 -0.32 18.54 -2.50
C THR A 33 0.92 18.12 -3.28
N LEU A 34 1.84 17.41 -2.63
CA LEU A 34 2.90 16.69 -3.31
C LEU A 34 2.34 15.35 -3.78
N GLU A 35 2.12 15.24 -5.08
CA GLU A 35 1.42 14.10 -5.69
C GLU A 35 2.17 12.79 -5.54
N PHE A 36 1.44 11.68 -5.46
CA PHE A 36 2.06 10.36 -5.33
C PHE A 36 3.05 10.08 -6.47
N SER A 37 4.27 9.67 -6.13
CA SER A 37 5.22 9.08 -7.08
C SER A 37 5.60 7.67 -6.67
N ARG A 38 5.90 6.82 -7.67
CA ARG A 38 6.23 5.40 -7.46
C ARG A 38 7.57 5.21 -6.75
N ASP A 39 8.48 6.16 -6.91
CA ASP A 39 9.82 6.10 -6.31
C ASP A 39 9.75 6.22 -4.78
N ARG A 40 8.95 7.18 -4.28
CA ARG A 40 8.79 7.40 -2.83
C ARG A 40 7.57 6.71 -2.21
N LYS A 41 6.66 6.18 -3.03
CA LYS A 41 5.43 5.47 -2.64
C LYS A 41 4.62 6.19 -1.57
N SER A 42 4.54 7.50 -1.65
CA SER A 42 3.88 8.36 -0.66
C SER A 42 3.38 9.63 -1.31
N MET A 43 2.46 10.29 -0.63
CA MET A 43 1.93 11.60 -0.98
C MET A 43 1.80 12.44 0.27
N SER A 44 1.87 13.76 0.11
CA SER A 44 1.71 14.67 1.23
C SER A 44 0.92 15.91 0.86
N SER A 45 0.34 16.56 1.86
CA SER A 45 -0.39 17.81 1.69
C SER A 45 0.13 18.84 2.67
N TYR A 46 0.46 20.02 2.16
CA TYR A 46 0.86 21.17 2.97
C TYR A 46 -0.40 21.91 3.42
N CYS A 47 -0.53 22.08 4.73
CA CYS A 47 -1.70 22.67 5.34
C CYS A 47 -1.32 23.76 6.34
N THR A 48 -1.99 24.91 6.24
CA THR A 48 -1.89 26.02 7.19
C THR A 48 -3.07 25.96 8.17
N PRO A 49 -2.85 26.21 9.47
CA PRO A 49 -3.94 26.20 10.43
C PRO A 49 -4.83 27.44 10.23
N LEU A 50 -6.15 27.26 10.24
CA LEU A 50 -7.10 28.36 10.25
C LEU A 50 -7.21 28.95 11.66
N MET A 51 -7.40 30.27 11.78
CA MET A 51 -7.50 30.95 13.07
C MET A 51 -8.58 30.32 13.96
N GLY A 52 -8.19 29.90 15.16
CA GLY A 52 -9.09 29.25 16.15
C GLY A 52 -9.43 27.78 15.88
N GLY A 53 -8.95 27.19 14.78
CA GLY A 53 -9.37 25.86 14.33
C GLY A 53 -8.55 24.69 14.87
N ALA A 54 -7.22 24.77 14.85
CA ALA A 54 -6.36 23.63 15.17
C ALA A 54 -5.59 23.80 16.49
N LYS A 55 -5.93 23.00 17.52
CA LYS A 55 -5.04 22.76 18.66
C LYS A 55 -3.90 21.83 18.20
N SER A 56 -2.83 22.41 17.67
CA SER A 56 -1.64 21.68 17.21
C SER A 56 -0.54 21.76 18.26
N LEU A 57 0.27 20.69 18.37
CA LEU A 57 1.47 20.63 19.23
C LEU A 57 2.46 21.75 18.96
N SER A 58 2.51 22.24 17.72
CA SER A 58 3.28 23.43 17.40
C SER A 58 2.45 24.37 16.51
N PRO A 59 2.54 25.68 16.76
CA PRO A 59 1.92 26.69 15.90
C PRO A 59 2.59 26.68 14.52
N GLY A 60 1.80 26.95 13.48
CA GLY A 60 2.30 27.06 12.11
C GLY A 60 1.89 25.91 11.17
N PRO A 61 2.38 25.96 9.92
CA PRO A 61 2.01 25.01 8.88
C PRO A 61 2.49 23.58 9.20
N LYS A 62 1.79 22.61 8.62
CA LYS A 62 2.08 21.18 8.74
C LYS A 62 2.06 20.52 7.37
N MET A 63 2.86 19.47 7.20
CA MET A 63 2.63 18.53 6.11
C MET A 63 2.10 17.22 6.65
N PHE A 64 0.97 16.77 6.11
CA PHE A 64 0.40 15.46 6.40
C PHE A 64 0.83 14.48 5.31
N VAL A 65 1.50 13.40 5.70
CA VAL A 65 2.09 12.41 4.79
C VAL A 65 1.36 11.08 4.96
N LYS A 66 1.02 10.44 3.84
CA LYS A 66 0.55 9.05 3.82
C LYS A 66 1.27 8.26 2.74
N GLY A 67 1.56 6.99 3.01
CA GLY A 67 2.24 6.15 2.02
C GLY A 67 2.54 4.73 2.49
N ALA A 68 3.41 4.06 1.72
CA ALA A 68 3.91 2.74 2.04
C ALA A 68 4.62 2.76 3.41
N PRO A 69 4.28 1.83 4.33
CA PRO A 69 4.83 1.81 5.67
C PRO A 69 6.35 1.82 5.73
N GLU A 70 7.00 1.01 4.90
CA GLU A 70 8.46 0.90 4.88
C GLU A 70 9.12 2.24 4.53
N GLY A 71 8.71 2.85 3.42
CA GLY A 71 9.30 4.09 2.93
C GLY A 71 8.95 5.33 3.78
N VAL A 72 7.79 5.35 4.44
CA VAL A 72 7.44 6.45 5.36
C VAL A 72 8.21 6.32 6.67
N LEU A 73 8.29 5.11 7.24
CA LEU A 73 9.01 4.86 8.50
C LEU A 73 10.51 5.11 8.38
N ASP A 74 11.11 4.84 7.21
CA ASP A 74 12.51 5.18 6.93
C ASP A 74 12.80 6.68 7.03
N ARG A 75 11.81 7.53 6.73
CA ARG A 75 11.93 8.99 6.79
C ARG A 75 11.42 9.59 8.11
N CYS A 76 10.97 8.76 9.04
CA CYS A 76 10.51 9.19 10.36
C CYS A 76 11.66 9.20 11.37
N THR A 77 11.95 10.38 11.92
CA THR A 77 12.92 10.52 13.02
C THR A 77 12.24 10.54 14.39
N HIS A 78 10.91 10.74 14.41
CA HIS A 78 10.13 10.84 15.64
C HIS A 78 8.85 10.00 15.54
N CYS A 79 8.25 9.70 16.68
CA CYS A 79 6.92 9.14 16.80
C CYS A 79 6.05 9.99 17.72
N ARG A 80 4.74 9.95 17.49
CA ARG A 80 3.73 10.62 18.31
C ARG A 80 3.04 9.60 19.19
N ILE A 81 3.04 9.85 20.50
CA ILE A 81 2.30 9.06 21.49
C ILE A 81 1.39 10.02 22.24
N GLY A 82 0.10 9.95 21.95
CA GLY A 82 -0.87 10.97 22.40
C GLY A 82 -0.49 12.36 21.89
N GLU A 83 -0.33 13.30 22.82
CA GLU A 83 0.05 14.68 22.54
C GLU A 83 1.55 14.95 22.66
N ARG A 84 2.39 13.90 22.78
CA ARG A 84 3.84 14.07 22.95
C ARG A 84 4.61 13.50 21.76
N LYS A 85 5.76 14.11 21.50
CA LYS A 85 6.72 13.72 20.45
C LYS A 85 7.92 13.05 21.12
N PHE A 86 8.27 11.87 20.63
CA PHE A 86 9.42 11.09 21.09
C PHE A 86 10.34 10.76 19.91
N THR A 87 11.63 10.59 20.18
CA THR A 87 12.58 10.13 19.15
C THR A 87 12.28 8.69 18.76
N MET A 88 12.27 8.42 17.45
CA MET A 88 12.05 7.07 16.93
C MET A 88 13.30 6.22 17.18
N THR A 89 13.17 5.15 17.95
CA THR A 89 14.24 4.17 18.12
C THR A 89 14.13 3.06 17.07
N THR A 90 15.25 2.44 16.71
CA THR A 90 15.28 1.31 15.76
C THR A 90 14.40 0.15 16.22
N ALA A 91 14.39 -0.15 17.53
CA ALA A 91 13.54 -1.18 18.10
C ALA A 91 12.04 -0.90 17.90
N LEU A 92 11.61 0.35 18.12
CA LEU A 92 10.22 0.75 17.90
C LEU A 92 9.85 0.70 16.42
N LYS A 93 10.73 1.22 15.55
CA LYS A 93 10.56 1.16 14.09
C LYS A 93 10.36 -0.28 13.60
N ASN A 94 11.23 -1.20 14.02
CA ASN A 94 11.15 -2.62 13.64
C ASN A 94 9.84 -3.24 14.14
N ARG A 95 9.45 -2.97 15.39
CA ARG A 95 8.17 -3.45 15.93
C ARG A 95 6.96 -2.98 15.12
N ILE A 96 6.94 -1.72 14.67
CA ILE A 96 5.86 -1.20 13.83
C ILE A 96 5.86 -1.89 12.46
N LEU A 97 7.03 -2.09 11.86
CA LEU A 97 7.16 -2.80 10.59
C LEU A 97 6.66 -4.25 10.70
N ASP A 98 7.01 -4.95 11.77
CA ASP A 98 6.61 -6.34 11.98
C ASP A 98 5.09 -6.47 12.17
N LEU A 99 4.48 -5.59 12.98
CA LEU A 99 3.02 -5.54 13.10
C LEU A 99 2.34 -5.23 11.77
N THR A 100 2.92 -4.31 10.98
CA THR A 100 2.38 -3.95 9.68
C THR A 100 2.48 -5.11 8.68
N ARG A 101 3.57 -5.88 8.72
CA ARG A 101 3.72 -7.12 7.95
C ARG A 101 2.66 -8.14 8.37
N GLN A 102 2.48 -8.36 9.68
CA GLN A 102 1.46 -9.28 10.19
C GLN A 102 0.05 -8.91 9.72
N TYR A 103 -0.32 -7.63 9.71
CA TYR A 103 -1.61 -7.20 9.14
C TYR A 103 -1.72 -7.42 7.63
N GLY A 104 -0.61 -7.26 6.90
CA GLY A 104 -0.58 -7.42 5.45
C GLY A 104 -0.48 -8.86 4.96
N THR A 105 0.11 -9.77 5.74
CA THR A 105 0.32 -11.19 5.38
C THR A 105 -0.58 -12.14 6.17
N GLY A 106 -1.20 -11.67 7.25
CA GLY A 106 -2.15 -12.44 8.03
C GLY A 106 -3.48 -12.68 7.30
N ARG A 107 -4.41 -13.34 7.99
CA ARG A 107 -5.74 -13.69 7.45
C ARG A 107 -6.53 -12.52 6.90
N ASP A 108 -6.31 -11.33 7.47
CA ASP A 108 -7.00 -10.12 7.06
C ASP A 108 -6.44 -9.53 5.75
N THR A 109 -5.21 -9.87 5.34
CA THR A 109 -4.60 -9.41 4.07
C THR A 109 -4.78 -7.89 3.83
N LEU A 110 -4.49 -7.07 4.85
CA LEU A 110 -4.81 -5.65 4.82
C LEU A 110 -3.76 -4.86 4.04
N ARG A 111 -4.24 -3.97 3.16
CA ARG A 111 -3.42 -2.90 2.59
C ARG A 111 -3.15 -1.85 3.66
N CYS A 112 -1.92 -1.81 4.15
CA CYS A 112 -1.51 -0.90 5.21
C CYS A 112 -0.95 0.41 4.64
N LEU A 113 -1.37 1.54 5.22
CA LEU A 113 -0.80 2.86 4.95
C LEU A 113 -0.27 3.45 6.26
N ALA A 114 1.00 3.87 6.24
CA ALA A 114 1.54 4.67 7.33
C ALA A 114 1.12 6.13 7.18
N LEU A 115 0.81 6.75 8.31
CA LEU A 115 0.45 8.15 8.45
C LEU A 115 1.53 8.83 9.30
N ALA A 116 2.07 9.93 8.79
CA ALA A 116 3.07 10.73 9.47
C ALA A 116 2.82 12.22 9.25
N THR A 117 3.43 13.06 10.08
CA THR A 117 3.35 14.52 9.97
C THR A 117 4.73 15.15 10.03
N LEU A 118 4.98 16.15 9.17
CA LEU A 118 6.10 17.06 9.33
C LEU A 118 5.65 18.28 10.13
N ASP A 119 6.26 18.46 11.30
CA ASP A 119 5.82 19.48 12.24
C ASP A 119 6.27 20.90 11.88
N ALA A 120 7.39 21.01 11.16
CA ALA A 120 7.99 22.27 10.72
C ALA A 120 8.45 22.09 9.26
N PRO A 121 7.52 22.15 8.30
CA PRO A 121 7.84 22.00 6.88
C PRO A 121 8.60 23.24 6.35
N PRO A 122 9.39 23.11 5.27
CA PRO A 122 10.00 24.25 4.60
C PRO A 122 8.94 25.22 4.08
N LYS A 123 9.33 26.47 3.81
CA LYS A 123 8.40 27.48 3.28
C LYS A 123 8.01 27.10 1.84
N PRO A 124 6.78 27.44 1.40
CA PRO A 124 6.35 27.22 0.02
C PRO A 124 7.31 27.79 -1.02
N ASP A 125 7.90 28.96 -0.76
CA ASP A 125 8.84 29.63 -1.67
C ASP A 125 10.15 28.85 -1.88
N ASP A 126 10.52 28.00 -0.92
CA ASP A 126 11.72 27.15 -0.99
C ASP A 126 11.44 25.78 -1.64
N MET A 127 10.18 25.50 -2.00
CA MET A 127 9.75 24.24 -2.59
C MET A 127 9.45 24.40 -4.08
N ASP A 128 10.26 23.74 -4.90
CA ASP A 128 9.95 23.53 -6.30
C ASP A 128 8.82 22.49 -6.46
N LEU A 129 7.61 22.97 -6.72
CA LEU A 129 6.41 22.15 -6.93
C LEU A 129 6.34 21.55 -8.35
N GLY A 130 7.15 22.03 -9.29
CA GLY A 130 7.20 21.53 -10.67
C GLY A 130 8.02 20.24 -10.79
N ASP A 131 9.00 20.04 -9.91
CA ASP A 131 9.89 18.89 -9.93
C ASP A 131 9.52 17.83 -8.88
N SER A 132 8.84 16.78 -9.33
CA SER A 132 8.41 15.67 -8.48
C SER A 132 9.56 14.85 -7.86
N THR A 133 10.78 14.94 -8.40
CA THR A 133 11.93 14.20 -7.86
C THR A 133 12.40 14.76 -6.52
N LYS A 134 12.17 16.07 -6.29
CA LYS A 134 12.55 16.75 -5.05
C LYS A 134 11.57 16.49 -3.90
N PHE A 135 10.37 15.97 -4.16
CA PHE A 135 9.36 15.77 -3.13
C PHE A 135 9.84 14.85 -1.99
N ALA A 136 10.73 13.90 -2.30
CA ALA A 136 11.32 13.02 -1.30
C ALA A 136 12.19 13.76 -0.27
N SER A 137 12.86 14.86 -0.64
CA SER A 137 13.71 15.63 0.28
C SER A 137 12.88 16.49 1.23
N TYR A 138 11.75 17.03 0.76
CA TYR A 138 10.81 17.79 1.58
C TYR A 138 10.09 16.91 2.61
N GLU A 139 9.86 15.64 2.29
CA GLU A 139 9.20 14.67 3.17
C GLU A 139 10.19 13.90 4.08
N THR A 140 11.14 14.61 4.69
CA THR A 140 12.12 14.06 5.64
C THR A 140 11.86 14.53 7.07
N ASN A 141 12.51 13.92 8.07
CA ASN A 141 12.34 14.26 9.50
C ASN A 141 10.89 14.17 10.00
N LEU A 142 10.16 13.18 9.50
CA LEU A 142 8.75 13.00 9.78
C LEU A 142 8.52 12.52 11.22
N THR A 143 7.35 12.83 11.74
CA THR A 143 6.82 12.28 13.01
C THR A 143 5.75 11.26 12.68
N PHE A 144 6.05 9.99 12.92
CA PHE A 144 5.10 8.89 12.74
C PHE A 144 3.89 9.05 13.66
N VAL A 145 2.68 8.87 13.12
CA VAL A 145 1.42 8.99 13.89
C VAL A 145 0.75 7.63 14.05
N GLY A 146 0.69 6.83 12.99
CA GLY A 146 0.01 5.54 13.05
C GLY A 146 -0.03 4.80 11.71
N VAL A 147 -0.61 3.61 11.73
CA VAL A 147 -0.91 2.81 10.53
C VAL A 147 -2.41 2.60 10.45
N VAL A 148 -2.95 2.66 9.24
CA VAL A 148 -4.31 2.21 8.94
C VAL A 148 -4.25 1.03 7.99
N GLY A 149 -5.01 -0.02 8.29
CA GLY A 149 -5.21 -1.17 7.41
C GLY A 149 -6.56 -1.07 6.72
N MET A 150 -6.59 -1.24 5.40
CA MET A 150 -7.83 -1.37 4.63
C MET A 150 -7.86 -2.72 3.94
N LEU A 151 -9.00 -3.40 4.01
CA LEU A 151 -9.24 -4.60 3.22
C LEU A 151 -9.72 -4.20 1.84
N ASP A 152 -9.06 -4.70 0.80
CA ASP A 152 -9.59 -4.71 -0.57
C ASP A 152 -10.09 -6.12 -0.87
N PRO A 153 -11.38 -6.43 -0.61
CA PRO A 153 -11.86 -7.79 -0.74
C PRO A 153 -11.91 -8.19 -2.22
N PRO A 154 -11.49 -9.42 -2.56
CA PRO A 154 -11.66 -9.92 -3.92
C PRO A 154 -13.14 -9.93 -4.29
N ARG A 155 -13.45 -9.67 -5.56
CA ARG A 155 -14.83 -9.73 -6.06
C ARG A 155 -15.37 -11.15 -5.89
N LYS A 156 -16.64 -11.28 -5.55
CA LYS A 156 -17.25 -12.58 -5.19
C LYS A 156 -17.16 -13.59 -6.32
N GLU A 157 -17.30 -13.12 -7.56
CA GLU A 157 -17.27 -13.90 -8.79
C GLU A 157 -15.88 -14.38 -9.21
N VAL A 158 -14.81 -13.86 -8.61
CA VAL A 158 -13.42 -14.18 -9.00
C VAL A 158 -13.09 -15.63 -8.69
N TYR A 159 -13.53 -16.12 -7.52
CA TYR A 159 -13.28 -17.50 -7.12
C TYR A 159 -13.88 -18.50 -8.11
N ASP A 160 -15.18 -18.36 -8.41
CA ASP A 160 -15.89 -19.24 -9.36
C ASP A 160 -15.31 -19.16 -10.77
N SER A 161 -14.82 -17.98 -11.17
CA SER A 161 -14.21 -17.78 -12.49
C SER A 161 -12.85 -18.47 -12.58
N ILE A 162 -12.01 -18.39 -11.54
CA ILE A 162 -10.73 -19.11 -11.49
C ILE A 162 -10.96 -20.62 -11.57
N GLN A 163 -11.96 -21.15 -10.86
CA GLN A 163 -12.31 -22.58 -10.91
C GLN A 163 -12.74 -23.01 -12.32
N ARG A 164 -13.55 -22.20 -13.01
CA ARG A 164 -13.96 -22.47 -14.40
C ARG A 164 -12.79 -22.43 -15.37
N CYS A 165 -11.91 -21.42 -15.27
CA CYS A 165 -10.68 -21.36 -16.07
C CYS A 165 -9.85 -22.61 -15.87
N ARG A 166 -9.64 -23.04 -14.62
CA ARG A 166 -8.87 -24.24 -14.30
C ARG A 166 -9.52 -25.52 -14.83
N ALA A 167 -10.83 -25.66 -14.71
CA ALA A 167 -11.56 -26.80 -15.27
C ALA A 167 -11.49 -26.88 -16.80
N ALA A 168 -11.34 -25.73 -17.48
CA ALA A 168 -11.12 -25.63 -18.91
C ALA A 168 -9.64 -25.79 -19.32
N GLY A 169 -8.72 -26.03 -18.38
CA GLY A 169 -7.28 -26.12 -18.64
C GLY A 169 -6.60 -24.76 -18.89
N ILE A 170 -7.26 -23.65 -18.57
CA ILE A 170 -6.72 -22.30 -18.71
C ILE A 170 -5.92 -21.95 -17.46
N ARG A 171 -4.65 -21.60 -17.65
CA ARG A 171 -3.76 -21.12 -16.58
C ARG A 171 -4.05 -19.66 -16.26
N VAL A 172 -4.13 -19.34 -14.97
CA VAL A 172 -4.35 -17.97 -14.48
C VAL A 172 -3.08 -17.49 -13.77
N ILE A 173 -2.54 -16.35 -14.21
CA ILE A 173 -1.38 -15.70 -13.61
C ILE A 173 -1.83 -14.36 -13.03
N VAL A 174 -1.59 -14.15 -11.74
CA VAL A 174 -1.90 -12.88 -11.06
C VAL A 174 -0.73 -11.92 -11.22
N ILE A 175 -1.03 -10.68 -11.61
CA ILE A 175 -0.04 -9.60 -11.73
C ILE A 175 -0.52 -8.43 -10.86
N THR A 176 0.22 -8.10 -9.80
CA THR A 176 -0.15 -7.04 -8.86
C THR A 176 1.01 -6.09 -8.52
N GLY A 177 0.67 -4.86 -8.13
CA GLY A 177 1.61 -3.88 -7.59
C GLY A 177 1.86 -4.03 -6.08
N ASP A 178 1.12 -4.90 -5.41
CA ASP A 178 1.25 -5.11 -3.97
C ASP A 178 2.56 -5.83 -3.59
N ASN A 179 2.86 -5.82 -2.29
CA ASN A 179 3.99 -6.57 -1.74
C ASN A 179 3.79 -8.08 -1.93
N LYS A 180 4.88 -8.81 -2.18
CA LYS A 180 4.88 -10.27 -2.42
C LYS A 180 4.06 -11.03 -1.39
N GLY A 181 4.32 -10.84 -0.09
CA GLY A 181 3.60 -11.56 0.96
C GLY A 181 2.09 -11.28 1.01
N THR A 182 1.66 -10.03 0.77
CA THR A 182 0.23 -9.69 0.69
C THR A 182 -0.41 -10.29 -0.55
N ALA A 183 0.27 -10.21 -1.68
CA ALA A 183 -0.18 -10.79 -2.94
C ALA A 183 -0.32 -12.32 -2.84
N GLU A 184 0.63 -12.99 -2.19
CA GLU A 184 0.57 -14.42 -1.91
C GLU A 184 -0.63 -14.77 -1.03
N ALA A 185 -0.85 -14.02 0.04
CA ALA A 185 -1.98 -14.24 0.93
C ALA A 185 -3.33 -14.02 0.22
N ILE A 186 -3.44 -13.01 -0.65
CA ILE A 186 -4.63 -12.82 -1.51
C ILE A 186 -4.81 -14.01 -2.44
N CYS A 187 -3.74 -14.44 -3.14
CA CYS A 187 -3.77 -15.56 -4.07
C CYS A 187 -4.17 -16.89 -3.40
N ARG A 188 -3.72 -17.15 -2.18
CA ARG A 188 -4.18 -18.29 -1.37
C ARG A 188 -5.68 -18.19 -1.10
N ARG A 189 -6.19 -17.00 -0.78
CA ARG A 189 -7.61 -16.75 -0.50
C ARG A 189 -8.52 -16.93 -1.71
N ILE A 190 -8.04 -16.59 -2.91
CA ILE A 190 -8.80 -16.77 -4.17
C ILE A 190 -8.54 -18.12 -4.85
N GLY A 191 -7.69 -18.99 -4.29
CA GLY A 191 -7.43 -20.35 -4.78
C GLY A 191 -6.48 -20.44 -5.99
N ILE A 192 -5.56 -19.49 -6.13
CA ILE A 192 -4.53 -19.49 -7.19
C ILE A 192 -3.38 -20.44 -6.86
N PHE A 193 -2.96 -20.49 -5.60
CA PHE A 193 -2.06 -21.51 -5.07
C PHE A 193 -2.90 -22.71 -4.62
N GLY A 194 -2.51 -23.91 -5.02
CA GLY A 194 -3.22 -25.16 -4.72
C GLY A 194 -3.23 -26.10 -5.90
N GLU A 195 -2.28 -27.03 -6.01
CA GLU A 195 -2.42 -28.12 -6.98
C GLU A 195 -3.49 -29.15 -6.57
N ASP A 196 -3.87 -29.24 -5.28
CA ASP A 196 -4.72 -30.33 -4.78
C ASP A 196 -5.84 -29.94 -3.78
N CYS A 197 -6.52 -28.79 -3.94
CA CYS A 197 -7.74 -28.51 -3.17
C CYS A 197 -8.97 -29.36 -3.58
N ARG A 198 -8.75 -30.58 -4.10
CA ARG A 198 -9.80 -31.53 -4.48
C ARG A 198 -9.96 -32.73 -3.54
N ARG A 199 -9.25 -32.83 -2.41
CA ARG A 199 -9.48 -33.99 -1.51
C ARG A 199 -9.84 -33.73 -0.06
N ILE A 200 -9.47 -32.64 0.61
CA ILE A 200 -9.86 -32.44 2.01
C ILE A 200 -9.98 -30.93 2.24
N GLY A 201 -11.08 -30.48 2.84
CA GLY A 201 -11.38 -29.07 3.14
C GLY A 201 -10.45 -28.47 4.19
N ILE A 202 -9.17 -28.40 3.88
CA ILE A 202 -8.14 -27.73 4.69
C ILE A 202 -7.44 -26.78 3.73
N PHE A 203 -7.65 -25.49 3.96
CA PHE A 203 -6.85 -24.42 3.39
C PHE A 203 -5.39 -24.74 3.73
N GLY A 204 -4.59 -25.15 2.74
CA GLY A 204 -3.16 -25.34 2.92
C GLY A 204 -2.52 -23.98 3.16
N GLU A 205 -2.51 -23.51 4.40
CA GLU A 205 -1.85 -22.27 4.83
C GLU A 205 -0.31 -22.34 4.57
N ASP A 206 0.23 -23.54 4.31
CA ASP A 206 1.66 -23.86 4.17
C ASP A 206 2.08 -24.45 2.81
N GLU A 207 1.39 -24.13 1.70
CA GLU A 207 1.88 -24.56 0.37
C GLU A 207 3.10 -23.71 -0.04
N ASP A 208 4.19 -24.38 -0.44
CA ASP A 208 5.45 -23.73 -0.82
C ASP A 208 5.24 -22.92 -2.11
N THR A 209 5.35 -21.59 -2.01
CA THR A 209 5.23 -20.67 -3.16
C THR A 209 6.57 -20.49 -3.90
N THR A 210 7.63 -21.17 -3.45
CA THR A 210 8.97 -21.10 -4.05
C THR A 210 8.93 -21.56 -5.50
N GLY A 211 9.35 -20.68 -6.41
CA GLY A 211 9.31 -20.93 -7.86
C GLY A 211 7.96 -20.67 -8.54
N MET A 212 6.92 -20.29 -7.80
CA MET A 212 5.61 -19.89 -8.33
C MET A 212 5.28 -18.41 -8.10
N SER A 213 5.95 -17.75 -7.16
CA SER A 213 5.80 -16.32 -6.89
C SER A 213 7.12 -15.56 -7.06
N TYR A 214 7.07 -14.53 -7.91
CA TYR A 214 8.21 -13.65 -8.17
C TYR A 214 7.81 -12.18 -7.92
N SER A 215 8.72 -11.40 -7.34
CA SER A 215 8.65 -9.95 -7.39
C SER A 215 9.26 -9.44 -8.70
N GLY A 216 8.90 -8.22 -9.12
CA GLY A 216 9.48 -7.61 -10.31
C GLY A 216 11.01 -7.58 -10.28
N ARG A 217 11.61 -7.29 -9.12
CA ARG A 217 13.07 -7.32 -8.93
C ARG A 217 13.64 -8.73 -9.06
N GLU A 218 13.05 -9.69 -8.35
CA GLU A 218 13.48 -11.10 -8.45
C GLU A 218 13.38 -11.60 -9.89
N PHE A 219 12.40 -11.13 -10.67
CA PHE A 219 12.26 -11.51 -12.07
C PHE A 219 13.34 -10.87 -12.95
N ASP A 220 13.64 -9.58 -12.77
CA ASP A 220 14.70 -8.90 -13.54
C ASP A 220 16.10 -9.44 -13.23
N ASP A 221 16.35 -9.86 -11.99
CA ASP A 221 17.63 -10.41 -11.55
C ASP A 221 17.91 -11.81 -12.15
N LEU A 222 16.88 -12.49 -12.66
CA LEU A 222 17.04 -13.80 -13.31
C LEU A 222 17.63 -13.66 -14.73
N PRO A 223 18.50 -14.59 -15.16
CA PRO A 223 18.88 -14.71 -16.57
C PRO A 223 17.67 -14.91 -17.47
N VAL A 224 17.73 -14.45 -18.72
CA VAL A 224 16.61 -14.51 -19.68
C VAL A 224 16.03 -15.93 -19.85
N GLU A 225 16.89 -16.95 -19.89
CA GLU A 225 16.45 -18.36 -19.97
C GLU A 225 15.68 -18.81 -18.71
N GLU A 226 16.08 -18.33 -17.54
CA GLU A 226 15.37 -18.60 -16.29
C GLU A 226 14.11 -17.76 -16.16
N GLN A 227 14.07 -16.54 -16.70
CA GLN A 227 12.86 -15.72 -16.79
C GLN A 227 11.79 -16.46 -17.61
N ARG A 228 12.15 -17.02 -18.77
CA ARG A 228 11.21 -17.81 -19.58
C ARG A 228 10.66 -19.01 -18.80
N ARG A 229 11.53 -19.78 -18.14
CA ARG A 229 11.12 -20.92 -17.28
C ARG A 229 10.27 -20.48 -16.09
N ALA A 230 10.59 -19.33 -15.49
CA ALA A 230 9.82 -18.76 -14.40
C ALA A 230 8.41 -18.40 -14.88
N VAL A 231 8.25 -17.75 -16.03
CA VAL A 231 6.94 -17.39 -16.61
C VAL A 231 6.08 -18.62 -16.88
N GLN A 232 6.66 -19.76 -17.26
CA GLN A 232 5.93 -21.02 -17.47
C GLN A 232 5.31 -21.58 -16.18
N ARG A 233 5.97 -21.39 -15.02
CA ARG A 233 5.55 -21.96 -13.74
C ARG A 233 4.88 -20.96 -12.80
N ALA A 234 5.19 -19.69 -12.98
CA ALA A 234 4.72 -18.62 -12.12
C ALA A 234 3.19 -18.49 -12.19
N ARG A 235 2.62 -18.27 -11.01
CA ARG A 235 1.19 -17.96 -10.83
C ARG A 235 0.99 -16.57 -10.27
N LEU A 236 2.05 -15.93 -9.78
CA LEU A 236 1.99 -14.61 -9.18
C LEU A 236 3.26 -13.80 -9.49
N PHE A 237 3.05 -12.61 -10.05
CA PHE A 237 4.05 -11.55 -10.11
C PHE A 237 3.61 -10.37 -9.24
N SER A 238 4.49 -9.93 -8.33
CA SER A 238 4.25 -8.84 -7.37
C SER A 238 5.19 -7.65 -7.61
N ARG A 239 4.79 -6.44 -7.19
CA ARG A 239 5.53 -5.18 -7.45
C ARG A 239 5.98 -5.03 -8.93
N VAL A 240 5.07 -5.32 -9.85
CA VAL A 240 5.37 -5.44 -11.28
C VAL A 240 5.32 -4.07 -11.98
N GLU A 241 6.29 -3.79 -12.84
CA GLU A 241 6.31 -2.59 -13.67
C GLU A 241 5.58 -2.79 -15.01
N PRO A 242 5.12 -1.72 -15.69
CA PRO A 242 4.48 -1.85 -17.00
C PRO A 242 5.33 -2.64 -18.01
N ALA A 243 6.65 -2.44 -18.01
CA ALA A 243 7.57 -3.16 -18.89
C ALA A 243 7.58 -4.68 -18.66
N HIS A 244 7.42 -5.12 -17.40
CA HIS A 244 7.39 -6.56 -17.08
C HIS A 244 6.15 -7.24 -17.62
N LYS A 245 5.01 -6.54 -17.69
CA LYS A 245 3.78 -7.11 -18.26
C LYS A 245 3.98 -7.48 -19.72
N SER A 246 4.57 -6.58 -20.51
CA SER A 246 4.89 -6.85 -21.92
C SER A 246 5.85 -8.03 -22.06
N LYS A 247 6.94 -8.05 -21.28
CA LYS A 247 7.90 -9.17 -21.28
C LYS A 247 7.24 -10.52 -20.94
N ILE A 248 6.37 -10.56 -19.93
CA ILE A 248 5.66 -11.79 -19.54
C ILE A 248 4.80 -12.28 -20.70
N VAL A 249 4.04 -11.40 -21.35
CA VAL A 249 3.21 -11.74 -22.51
C VAL A 249 4.06 -12.24 -23.68
N GLU A 250 5.19 -11.59 -23.96
CA GLU A 250 6.13 -12.01 -25.02
C GLU A 250 6.68 -13.42 -24.77
N PHE A 251 7.08 -13.74 -23.53
CA PHE A 251 7.56 -15.09 -23.19
C PHE A 251 6.47 -16.16 -23.34
N LEU A 252 5.23 -15.86 -22.93
CA LEU A 252 4.10 -16.77 -23.11
C LEU A 252 3.79 -17.01 -24.60
N GLN A 253 3.80 -15.96 -25.41
CA GLN A 253 3.56 -16.06 -26.86
C GLN A 253 4.69 -16.81 -27.57
N ALA A 254 5.94 -16.65 -27.13
CA ALA A 254 7.09 -17.38 -27.66
C ALA A 254 7.01 -18.90 -27.40
N ASP A 255 6.25 -19.31 -26.37
CA ASP A 255 5.94 -20.72 -26.08
C ASP A 255 4.68 -21.23 -26.80
N GLY A 256 4.04 -20.38 -27.61
CA GLY A 256 2.81 -20.71 -28.33
C GLY A 256 1.55 -20.66 -27.48
N GLU A 257 1.62 -20.12 -26.25
CA GLU A 257 0.43 -19.88 -25.43
C GLU A 257 -0.33 -18.64 -25.95
N ILE A 258 -1.65 -18.77 -26.08
CA ILE A 258 -2.53 -17.64 -26.37
C ILE A 258 -2.84 -16.94 -25.03
N SER A 259 -2.24 -15.77 -24.83
CA SER A 259 -2.41 -14.94 -23.63
C SER A 259 -3.50 -13.88 -23.83
N ALA A 260 -4.20 -13.53 -22.74
CA ALA A 260 -5.27 -12.53 -22.69
C ALA A 260 -5.02 -11.51 -21.57
#